data_AF-A0A8J4A3L6-F1
#
_entry.id   AF-A0A8J4A3L6-F1
#
_cell.length_a   1.000
_cell.length_b   1.000
_cell.length_c   1.000
_cell.angle_alpha   90.00
_cell.angle_beta   90.00
_cell.angle_gamma   90.00
#
_symmetry.space_group_name_H-M   'P 1'
#
loop_
_entity.id
_entity.type
_entity.pdbx_description
1 polymer ?
#
loop_
_entity_poly.entity_id
_entity_poly.type
_entity_poly.pdbx_seq_one_letter_code
_entity_poly.pdbx_strand_id
1 'polypeptide(L)'
;MDAVRHANVSAVTDELLVTIVDPTSRSGDDLRSIRGWLAGHDELRGRVDLRAAAAPADALGPLTDALVVAAPLAAAVVPALISWIRSRHTDISLTISRADGTSVELTAQRVRRLGADELRGEVDRIVRGLESAERTEPMEPTETQ
;
A
#
# COMPACT_ATOMS: atom_id res chain seq x y z
N MET A 1 28.75 5.24 -32.49
CA MET A 1 28.98 3.96 -31.76
C MET A 1 28.41 4.17 -30.36
N ASP A 2 27.11 4.38 -30.19
CA ASP A 2 26.00 3.44 -30.43
C ASP A 2 26.18 2.09 -29.76
N ALA A 3 25.75 2.06 -28.51
CA ALA A 3 25.18 0.89 -27.84
C ALA A 3 24.13 1.39 -26.84
N VAL A 4 23.10 2.07 -27.36
CA VAL A 4 21.78 2.10 -26.74
C VAL A 4 21.22 0.68 -26.84
N ARG A 5 21.07 -0.03 -25.71
CA ARG A 5 20.17 -1.19 -25.64
C ARG A 5 19.69 -1.46 -24.21
N HIS A 6 18.61 -0.76 -23.86
CA HIS A 6 17.49 -1.25 -23.05
C HIS A 6 17.84 -2.00 -21.76
N ALA A 7 18.34 -1.27 -20.74
CA ALA A 7 17.91 -1.61 -19.38
C ALA A 7 16.44 -1.21 -19.29
N ASN A 8 15.61 -2.23 -19.46
CA ASN A 8 14.16 -2.24 -19.48
C ASN A 8 13.51 -1.13 -18.62
N VAL A 9 12.96 -0.10 -19.29
CA VAL A 9 11.76 0.58 -18.82
C VAL A 9 10.63 -0.43 -18.98
N SER A 10 10.51 -1.38 -18.04
CA SER A 10 9.43 -2.40 -18.05
C SER A 10 8.60 -2.23 -16.80
N ALA A 11 7.42 -1.65 -17.02
CA ALA A 11 6.31 -1.45 -16.10
C ALA A 11 6.64 -0.60 -14.86
N VAL A 12 5.94 0.53 -14.73
CA VAL A 12 5.59 1.06 -13.41
C VAL A 12 4.78 -0.06 -12.75
N THR A 13 5.45 -0.94 -12.01
CA THR A 13 4.79 -2.07 -11.37
C THR A 13 3.84 -1.49 -10.34
N ASP A 14 2.54 -1.81 -10.46
CA ASP A 14 1.50 -1.41 -9.52
C ASP A 14 1.66 -2.19 -8.20
N GLU A 15 2.79 -1.93 -7.52
CA GLU A 15 3.12 -2.51 -6.23
C GLU A 15 2.64 -1.57 -5.14
N LEU A 16 1.84 -2.14 -4.24
CA LEU A 16 1.39 -1.49 -3.01
C LEU A 16 2.25 -1.96 -1.87
N LEU A 17 3.01 -1.05 -1.27
CA LEU A 17 3.71 -1.24 -0.02
C LEU A 17 2.75 -0.97 1.15
N VAL A 18 2.57 -1.95 2.02
CA VAL A 18 1.81 -1.82 3.26
C VAL A 18 2.77 -1.87 4.43
N THR A 19 2.82 -0.83 5.24
CA THR A 19 3.61 -0.76 6.48
C THR A 19 2.69 -0.69 7.68
N ILE A 20 3.10 -1.30 8.80
CA ILE A 20 2.37 -1.23 10.08
C ILE A 20 3.17 -0.39 11.04
N VAL A 21 2.58 0.69 11.53
CA VAL A 21 3.13 1.47 12.64
C VAL A 21 2.34 1.10 13.90
N ASP A 22 2.96 0.29 14.75
CA ASP A 22 2.48 -0.03 16.10
C ASP A 22 3.42 0.59 17.13
N PRO A 23 2.96 1.59 17.91
CA PRO A 23 3.77 2.19 18.97
C PRO A 23 4.10 1.21 20.10
N THR A 24 3.43 0.04 20.16
CA THR A 24 3.56 -0.97 21.22
C THR A 24 4.50 -2.15 20.86
N SER A 25 5.23 -2.05 19.74
CA SER A 25 6.34 -2.94 19.36
C SER A 25 5.99 -4.37 18.96
N ARG A 26 4.74 -4.70 18.58
CA ARG A 26 4.35 -6.03 18.06
C ARG A 26 4.18 -6.11 16.54
N SER A 27 4.74 -5.16 15.81
CA SER A 27 4.56 -5.00 14.36
C SER A 27 4.81 -6.27 13.55
N GLY A 28 5.79 -7.10 13.93
CA GLY A 28 6.12 -8.34 13.20
C GLY A 28 5.03 -9.43 13.25
N ASP A 29 4.31 -9.57 14.37
CA ASP A 29 3.21 -10.53 14.47
C ASP A 29 1.97 -10.05 13.73
N ASP A 30 1.71 -8.74 13.77
CA ASP A 30 0.64 -8.11 13.02
C ASP A 30 0.87 -8.21 11.51
N LEU A 31 2.12 -8.06 11.05
CA LEU A 31 2.49 -8.25 9.64
C LEU A 31 2.33 -9.70 9.18
N ARG A 32 2.70 -10.67 10.03
CA ARG A 32 2.46 -12.08 9.71
C ARG A 32 0.97 -12.41 9.67
N SER A 33 0.19 -11.82 10.57
CA SER A 33 -1.27 -11.95 10.63
C SER A 33 -1.94 -11.37 9.39
N ILE A 34 -1.63 -10.13 9.02
CA ILE A 34 -2.22 -9.49 7.84
C ILE A 34 -1.77 -10.17 6.54
N ARG A 35 -0.52 -10.64 6.46
CA ARG A 35 -0.05 -11.46 5.33
C ARG A 35 -0.89 -12.72 5.19
N GLY A 36 -1.09 -13.47 6.27
CA GLY A 36 -1.89 -14.69 6.27
C GLY A 36 -3.34 -14.41 5.85
N TRP A 37 -3.90 -13.30 6.33
CA TRP A 37 -5.23 -12.84 5.95
C TRP A 37 -5.34 -12.52 4.45
N LEU A 38 -4.42 -11.71 3.92
CA LEU A 38 -4.41 -11.33 2.50
C LEU A 38 -4.15 -12.54 1.61
N ALA A 39 -3.24 -13.43 1.99
CA ALA A 39 -2.96 -14.66 1.23
C ALA A 39 -4.15 -15.64 1.18
N GLY A 40 -5.11 -15.50 2.11
CA GLY A 40 -6.37 -16.25 2.12
C GLY A 40 -7.43 -15.73 1.14
N HIS A 41 -7.23 -14.56 0.54
CA HIS A 41 -8.13 -14.02 -0.51
C HIS A 41 -7.68 -14.54 -1.87
N ASP A 42 -8.60 -15.14 -2.63
CA ASP A 42 -8.27 -15.80 -3.90
C ASP A 42 -7.70 -14.81 -4.94
N GLU A 43 -8.14 -13.55 -4.90
CA GLU A 43 -7.67 -12.47 -5.76
C GLU A 43 -6.22 -12.04 -5.43
N LEU A 44 -5.76 -12.31 -4.21
CA LEU A 44 -4.43 -11.92 -3.71
C LEU A 44 -3.47 -13.11 -3.57
N ARG A 45 -3.94 -14.33 -3.85
CA ARG A 45 -3.14 -15.54 -3.74
C ARG A 45 -1.90 -15.45 -4.65
N GLY A 46 -0.72 -15.68 -4.06
CA GLY A 46 0.56 -15.62 -4.77
C GLY A 46 1.06 -14.21 -5.09
N ARG A 47 0.37 -13.16 -4.63
CA ARG A 47 0.69 -11.74 -4.88
C ARG A 47 1.16 -10.98 -3.64
N VAL A 48 1.23 -11.66 -2.50
CA VAL A 48 1.58 -11.08 -1.19
C VAL A 48 2.96 -11.57 -0.78
N ASP A 49 3.93 -10.67 -0.73
CA ASP A 49 5.32 -10.94 -0.32
C ASP A 49 5.71 -10.11 0.90
N LEU A 50 6.53 -10.65 1.79
CA LEU A 50 6.98 -9.94 2.99
C LEU A 50 8.40 -9.43 2.75
N ARG A 51 8.61 -8.11 2.83
CA ARG A 51 9.93 -7.51 2.66
C ARG A 51 10.25 -6.60 3.83
N ALA A 52 11.45 -6.75 4.38
CA ALA A 52 11.96 -5.79 5.34
C ALA A 52 12.08 -4.43 4.64
N ALA A 53 11.31 -3.43 5.09
CA ALA A 53 11.53 -2.06 4.67
C ALA A 53 12.50 -1.40 5.65
N ALA A 54 13.40 -0.57 5.11
CA ALA A 54 14.17 0.33 5.96
C ALA A 54 13.19 1.35 6.56
N ALA A 55 13.30 1.61 7.87
CA ALA A 55 12.56 2.70 8.49
C ALA A 55 12.89 4.01 7.74
N PRO A 56 11.90 4.89 7.48
CA PRO A 56 12.18 6.18 6.88
C PRO A 56 13.20 6.94 7.75
N ALA A 57 14.12 7.66 7.10
CA ALA A 57 15.31 8.25 7.75
C ALA A 57 14.99 9.19 8.93
N ASP A 58 13.77 9.74 8.98
CA ASP A 58 13.30 10.64 10.03
C ASP A 58 12.52 9.93 11.16
N ALA A 59 12.31 8.61 11.06
CA ALA A 59 11.75 7.81 12.13
C ALA A 59 12.86 7.36 13.08
N LEU A 60 13.08 8.12 14.16
CA LEU A 60 13.74 7.62 15.37
C LEU A 60 12.82 6.60 16.04
N GLY A 61 12.74 5.39 15.49
CA GLY A 61 11.86 4.32 15.94
C GLY A 61 12.37 2.95 15.53
N PRO A 62 11.90 1.86 16.17
CA PRO A 62 12.31 0.50 15.86
C PRO A 62 12.06 0.17 14.38
N LEU A 63 12.86 -0.76 13.85
CA LEU A 63 12.79 -1.23 12.46
C LEU A 63 11.33 -1.61 12.11
N THR A 64 10.73 -0.88 11.18
CA THR A 64 9.37 -1.16 10.72
C THR A 64 9.43 -2.24 9.64
N ASP A 65 9.12 -3.48 10.00
CA ASP A 65 8.88 -4.52 9.00
C ASP A 65 7.74 -4.06 8.06
N ALA A 66 7.79 -4.47 6.78
CA ALA A 66 6.78 -4.09 5.79
C ALA A 66 6.27 -5.29 5.01
N LEU A 67 5.09 -5.14 4.42
CA LEU A 67 4.49 -6.09 3.52
C LEU A 67 4.42 -5.46 2.13
N VAL A 68 4.97 -6.13 1.12
CA VAL A 68 4.86 -5.68 -0.27
C VAL A 68 3.80 -6.53 -0.96
N VAL A 69 2.77 -5.87 -1.45
CA VAL A 69 1.70 -6.51 -2.21
C VAL A 69 1.86 -6.10 -3.67
N ALA A 70 2.34 -7.02 -4.49
CA ALA A 70 2.43 -6.83 -5.94
C ALA A 70 1.08 -7.16 -6.57
N ALA A 71 0.14 -6.19 -6.56
CA ALA A 71 -1.21 -6.43 -7.07
C ALA A 71 -1.76 -5.19 -7.78
N PRO A 72 -2.28 -5.32 -9.02
CA PRO A 72 -2.95 -4.23 -9.74
C PRO A 72 -4.34 -3.88 -9.18
N LEU A 73 -4.66 -4.29 -7.94
CA LEU A 73 -6.01 -4.26 -7.39
C LEU A 73 -5.99 -3.64 -5.99
N ALA A 74 -5.79 -2.32 -5.92
CA ALA A 74 -6.14 -1.55 -4.73
C ALA A 74 -7.57 -1.89 -4.25
N ALA A 75 -8.47 -2.15 -5.19
CA ALA A 75 -9.84 -2.61 -4.97
C ALA A 75 -9.97 -3.94 -4.20
N ALA A 76 -8.98 -4.85 -4.24
CA ALA A 76 -8.99 -6.08 -3.47
C ALA A 76 -8.21 -5.93 -2.14
N VAL A 77 -7.12 -5.18 -2.17
CA VAL A 77 -6.26 -4.97 -0.99
C VAL A 77 -6.96 -4.12 0.06
N VAL A 78 -7.53 -2.97 -0.32
CA VAL A 78 -8.11 -1.99 0.63
C VAL A 78 -9.27 -2.59 1.45
N PRO A 79 -10.26 -3.29 0.86
CA PRO A 79 -11.32 -3.93 1.64
C PRO A 79 -10.80 -5.03 2.56
N ALA A 80 -9.82 -5.82 2.10
CA ALA A 80 -9.24 -6.89 2.90
C ALA A 80 -8.46 -6.34 4.11
N LEU A 81 -7.71 -5.25 3.94
CA LEU A 81 -7.03 -4.53 5.02
C LEU A 81 -8.03 -3.97 6.03
N ILE A 82 -9.10 -3.32 5.57
CA ILE A 82 -10.16 -2.79 6.44
C ILE A 82 -10.84 -3.91 7.23
N SER A 83 -11.15 -5.03 6.57
CA SER A 83 -11.74 -6.19 7.23
C SER A 83 -10.80 -6.74 8.32
N TRP A 84 -9.51 -6.87 8.01
CA TRP A 84 -8.49 -7.29 8.97
C TRP A 84 -8.39 -6.32 10.15
N ILE A 85 -8.30 -5.00 9.93
CA ILE A 85 -8.27 -3.98 11.00
C ILE A 85 -9.47 -4.13 11.95
N ARG A 86 -10.67 -4.33 11.39
CA ARG A 86 -11.91 -4.47 12.18
C ARG A 86 -11.95 -5.75 13.00
N SER A 87 -11.23 -6.80 12.57
CA SER A 87 -11.09 -8.05 13.32
C SER A 87 -10.12 -7.96 14.51
N ARG A 88 -9.29 -6.90 14.56
CA ARG A 88 -8.33 -6.68 15.66
C ARG A 88 -9.01 -5.97 16.83
N HIS A 89 -8.46 -6.15 18.03
CA HIS A 89 -8.80 -5.35 19.21
C HIS A 89 -7.80 -4.23 19.47
N THR A 90 -6.57 -4.36 18.96
CA THR A 90 -5.48 -3.39 19.13
C THR A 90 -5.68 -2.14 18.28
N ASP A 91 -5.22 -0.99 18.77
CA ASP A 91 -5.13 0.23 18.00
C ASP A 91 -3.83 0.24 17.20
N ILE A 92 -3.96 0.11 15.88
CA ILE A 92 -2.84 0.06 14.93
C ILE A 92 -3.04 1.11 13.84
N SER A 93 -1.94 1.62 13.29
CA SER A 93 -1.95 2.42 12.07
C SER A 93 -1.28 1.66 10.93
N LEU A 94 -1.93 1.64 9.77
CA LEU A 94 -1.40 1.10 8.52
C LEU A 94 -1.13 2.24 7.56
N THR A 95 0.01 2.21 6.89
CA THR A 95 0.28 3.12 5.77
C THR A 95 0.39 2.29 4.50
N ILE A 96 -0.46 2.61 3.52
CA ILE A 96 -0.44 2.04 2.18
C ILE A 96 0.24 3.05 1.27
N SER A 97 1.35 2.67 0.64
CA SER A 97 2.11 3.52 -0.26
C SER A 97 2.29 2.85 -1.62
N ARG A 98 2.25 3.63 -2.69
CA ARG A 98 2.54 3.19 -4.06
C ARG A 98 3.92 3.70 -4.46
N ALA A 99 4.54 3.05 -5.45
CA ALA A 99 5.86 3.41 -5.94
C ALA A 99 5.95 4.85 -6.49
N ASP A 100 4.81 5.44 -6.88
CA ASP A 100 4.71 6.83 -7.35
C ASP A 100 4.72 7.89 -6.21
N GLY A 101 4.78 7.45 -4.95
CA GLY A 101 4.76 8.33 -3.78
C GLY A 101 3.37 8.62 -3.21
N THR A 102 2.30 8.13 -3.85
CA THR A 102 0.94 8.19 -3.28
C THR A 102 0.90 7.36 -2.01
N SER A 103 0.42 7.95 -0.91
CA SER A 103 0.33 7.27 0.38
C SER A 103 -0.96 7.59 1.10
N VAL A 104 -1.53 6.58 1.78
CA VAL A 104 -2.77 6.68 2.56
C VAL A 104 -2.57 5.99 3.90
N GLU A 105 -2.94 6.69 4.97
CA GLU A 105 -2.95 6.14 6.32
C GLU A 105 -4.36 5.63 6.70
N LEU A 106 -4.41 4.42 7.27
CA LEU A 106 -5.59 3.76 7.81
C LEU A 106 -5.36 3.44 9.28
N THR A 107 -6.15 4.06 10.17
CA THR A 107 -6.08 3.77 11.60
C THR A 107 -7.25 2.92 12.06
N ALA A 108 -6.99 2.01 13.01
CA ALA A 108 -8.03 1.18 13.60
C ALA A 108 -9.16 2.00 14.22
N GLN A 109 -8.82 3.11 14.86
CA GLN A 109 -9.80 4.02 15.45
C GLN A 109 -10.70 4.66 14.39
N ARG A 110 -10.16 5.11 13.25
CA ARG A 110 -10.95 5.69 12.16
C ARG A 110 -11.86 4.64 11.54
N VAL A 111 -11.31 3.48 11.18
CA VAL A 111 -12.06 2.40 10.52
C VAL A 111 -13.21 1.89 11.39
N ARG A 112 -13.03 1.76 12.71
CA ARG A 112 -14.07 1.27 13.63
C ARG A 112 -15.19 2.27 13.88
N ARG A 113 -14.95 3.58 13.67
CA ARG A 113 -15.95 4.64 13.85
C ARG A 113 -16.87 4.83 12.65
N LEU A 114 -16.44 4.40 11.46
CA LEU A 114 -17.22 4.57 10.23
C LEU A 114 -18.38 3.58 10.16
N GLY A 115 -19.56 4.08 9.81
CA GLY A 115 -20.71 3.25 9.44
C GLY A 115 -20.47 2.50 8.12
N ALA A 116 -21.35 1.56 7.77
CA ALA A 116 -21.17 0.72 6.58
C ALA A 116 -21.09 1.53 5.27
N ASP A 117 -21.92 2.56 5.12
CA ASP A 117 -21.95 3.38 3.90
C ASP A 117 -20.78 4.35 3.82
N GLU A 118 -20.40 4.96 4.96
CA GLU A 118 -19.22 5.82 5.06
C GLU A 118 -17.94 5.03 4.78
N LEU A 119 -17.87 3.78 5.27
CA LEU A 119 -16.74 2.90 5.03
C LEU A 119 -16.61 2.53 3.55
N ARG A 120 -17.73 2.26 2.85
CA ARG A 120 -17.71 2.03 1.40
C ARG A 120 -17.23 3.26 0.65
N GLY A 121 -17.73 4.44 1.00
CA GLY A 121 -17.28 5.69 0.39
C GLY A 121 -15.78 5.95 0.62
N GLU A 122 -15.28 5.61 1.81
CA GLU A 122 -13.86 5.73 2.15
C GLU A 122 -13.00 4.72 1.35
N VAL A 123 -13.44 3.46 1.25
CA VAL A 123 -12.78 2.45 0.40
C VAL A 123 -12.67 2.96 -1.04
N ASP A 124 -13.78 3.37 -1.63
CA ASP A 124 -13.83 3.83 -3.01
C ASP A 124 -12.93 5.06 -3.23
N ARG A 125 -12.88 5.98 -2.26
CA ARG A 125 -11.99 7.14 -2.30
C ARG A 125 -10.52 6.74 -2.30
N ILE A 126 -10.14 5.79 -1.46
CA ILE A 126 -8.76 5.31 -1.34
C ILE A 126 -8.36 4.57 -2.61
N VAL A 127 -9.20 3.64 -3.08
CA VAL A 127 -8.97 2.88 -4.31
C VAL A 127 -8.75 3.82 -5.50
N ARG A 128 -9.66 4.78 -5.71
CA ARG A 128 -9.50 5.77 -6.78
C ARG A 128 -8.24 6.62 -6.62
N GLY A 129 -7.90 7.00 -5.39
CA GLY A 129 -6.68 7.77 -5.12
C GLY A 129 -5.41 7.01 -5.50
N LEU A 130 -5.38 5.71 -5.22
CA LEU A 130 -4.27 4.82 -5.58
C LEU A 130 -4.21 4.52 -7.09
N GLU A 131 -5.35 4.52 -7.79
CA GLU A 131 -5.45 4.30 -9.23
C GLU A 131 -5.15 5.57 -10.07
N SER A 132 -5.47 6.77 -9.56
CA SER A 132 -5.47 8.01 -10.35
C SER A 132 -4.09 8.61 -10.64
N ALA A 133 -3.01 8.10 -10.04
CA ALA A 133 -1.67 8.65 -10.20
C ALA A 133 -0.98 8.29 -11.55
N GLU A 134 -1.63 7.52 -12.42
CA GLU A 134 -1.12 7.22 -13.78
C GLU A 134 -1.10 8.42 -14.75
N ARG A 135 -1.68 9.58 -14.40
CA ARG A 135 -1.79 10.72 -15.33
C ARG A 135 -0.70 11.78 -15.13
N THR A 136 0.57 11.39 -15.28
CA THR A 136 1.61 12.37 -15.65
C THR A 136 1.62 12.43 -17.18
N GLU A 137 0.83 13.34 -17.76
CA GLU A 137 0.92 13.65 -19.18
C GLU A 137 2.34 14.16 -19.48
N PRO A 138 3.10 13.54 -20.41
CA PRO A 138 4.28 14.17 -20.96
C PRO A 138 3.80 15.30 -21.88
N MET A 139 3.65 16.50 -21.33
CA MET A 139 3.56 17.69 -22.17
C MET A 139 4.96 17.96 -22.72
N GLU A 140 5.10 17.70 -24.01
CA GLU A 140 6.34 17.82 -24.78
C GLU A 140 7.07 19.15 -24.53
N PRO A 141 8.41 19.17 -24.55
CA PRO A 141 9.12 20.43 -24.64
C PRO A 141 8.62 21.12 -25.89
N THR A 142 7.99 22.28 -25.73
CA THR A 142 7.71 23.18 -26.84
C THR A 142 9.08 23.61 -27.38
N GLU A 143 9.58 22.83 -28.33
CA GLU A 143 10.79 23.10 -29.05
C GLU A 143 10.55 24.34 -29.91
N THR A 144 11.37 25.33 -29.61
CA THR A 144 11.64 26.60 -30.27
C THR A 144 11.30 26.67 -31.76
N GLN A 145 10.55 27.71 -32.13
CA GLN A 145 10.84 28.52 -33.33
C GLN A 145 10.95 29.99 -32.93
#